data_AF-A0A958GA32-F1
#
_entry.id   AF-A0A958GA32-F1
#
_cell.length_a   1.000
_cell.length_b   1.000
_cell.length_c   1.000
_cell.angle_alpha   90.00
_cell.angle_beta   90.00
_cell.angle_gamma   90.00
#
_symmetry.space_group_name_H-M   'P 1'
#
loop_
_entity.id
_entity.type
_entity.pdbx_description
1 polymer ?
#
loop_
_entity_poly.entity_id
_entity_poly.type
_entity_poly.pdbx_seq_one_letter_code
_entity_poly.pdbx_strand_id
1 'polypeptide(L)'
;MATAAEQLSEEYRRLNPALEKVYVIPDIARVSAQNSYLFLLYREFLEGSIPGVLLESFSFLHPRIVWRRLRGEQSLLHHHWFEFHNLRTFLNVLWKLFWLSLYRLAGGKIVWTIHNRQPHQGNHPALNRRLRRLWALLPHKVHLHCPSAGR
;
A
#
# COMPACT_ATOMS: atom_id res chain seq x y z
N MET A 1 -19.58 2.09 17.85
CA MET A 1 -18.12 2.15 17.71
C MET A 1 -17.81 2.03 16.24
N ALA A 2 -16.97 2.92 15.69
CA ALA A 2 -16.63 2.86 14.26
C ALA A 2 -15.87 1.56 13.95
N THR A 3 -16.19 0.90 12.84
CA THR A 3 -15.49 -0.31 12.39
C THR A 3 -14.05 0.02 11.99
N ALA A 4 -13.19 -1.00 11.89
CA ALA A 4 -11.82 -0.79 11.40
C ALA A 4 -11.80 -0.22 9.97
N ALA A 5 -12.78 -0.59 9.14
CA ALA A 5 -12.90 -0.09 7.77
C ALA A 5 -13.37 1.38 7.73
N GLU A 6 -14.29 1.79 8.60
CA GLU A 6 -14.71 3.18 8.74
C GLU A 6 -13.54 4.07 9.19
N GLN A 7 -12.80 3.66 10.22
CA GLN A 7 -11.61 4.36 10.68
C GLN A 7 -10.57 4.50 9.56
N LEU A 8 -10.32 3.43 8.82
CA LEU A 8 -9.39 3.42 7.70
C LEU A 8 -9.87 4.33 6.55
N SER A 9 -11.17 4.34 6.26
CA SER A 9 -11.79 5.22 5.26
C SER A 9 -11.64 6.69 5.65
N GLU A 10 -11.88 7.03 6.91
CA GLU A 10 -11.65 8.39 7.42
C GLU A 10 -10.20 8.81 7.24
N GLU A 11 -9.24 7.95 7.58
CA GLU A 11 -7.81 8.24 7.38
C GLU A 11 -7.47 8.48 5.91
N TYR A 12 -8.01 7.66 5.01
CA TYR A 12 -7.81 7.85 3.57
C TYR A 12 -8.41 9.17 3.08
N ARG A 13 -9.61 9.53 3.54
CA ARG A 13 -10.27 10.79 3.17
C ARG A 13 -9.55 12.01 3.75
N ARG A 14 -8.96 11.90 4.95
CA ARG A 14 -8.09 12.96 5.49
C ARG A 14 -6.87 13.21 4.59
N LEU A 15 -6.32 12.16 3.97
CA LEU A 15 -5.19 12.27 3.05
C LEU A 15 -5.61 12.73 1.64
N ASN A 16 -6.79 12.30 1.18
CA ASN A 16 -7.39 12.66 -0.10
C ASN A 16 -8.89 12.93 0.07
N PRO A 17 -9.32 14.19 0.33
CA PRO A 17 -10.73 14.49 0.59
C PRO A 17 -11.68 14.13 -0.54
N ALA A 18 -11.20 14.14 -1.79
CA ALA A 18 -11.97 13.78 -2.97
C ALA A 18 -11.84 12.29 -3.35
N LEU A 19 -11.41 11.43 -2.42
CA LEU A 19 -11.12 10.02 -2.70
C LEU A 19 -12.31 9.28 -3.31
N GLU A 20 -12.10 8.73 -4.50
CA GLU A 20 -13.04 7.87 -5.23
C GLU A 20 -12.58 6.41 -5.25
N LYS A 21 -11.25 6.18 -5.21
CA LYS A 21 -10.69 4.85 -5.40
C LYS A 21 -9.47 4.55 -4.53
N VAL A 22 -9.47 3.38 -3.91
CA VAL A 22 -8.35 2.84 -3.15
C VAL A 22 -7.74 1.66 -3.92
N TYR A 23 -6.46 1.78 -4.23
CA TYR A 23 -5.65 0.70 -4.75
C TYR A 23 -4.94 -0.03 -3.62
N VAL A 24 -4.98 -1.36 -3.61
CA VAL A 24 -4.34 -2.16 -2.56
C VAL A 24 -3.30 -3.12 -3.15
N ILE A 25 -2.13 -3.18 -2.50
CA ILE A 25 -1.08 -4.16 -2.80
C ILE A 25 -0.71 -4.89 -1.50
N PRO A 26 -0.68 -6.23 -1.46
CA PRO A 26 -0.88 -7.17 -2.58
C PRO A 26 -2.36 -7.40 -2.95
N ASP A 27 -2.58 -8.25 -3.95
CA ASP A 27 -3.92 -8.64 -4.39
C ASP A 27 -4.64 -9.43 -3.30
N ILE A 28 -5.74 -8.88 -2.78
CA ILE A 28 -6.48 -9.46 -1.66
C ILE A 28 -7.02 -10.84 -2.06
N ALA A 29 -7.53 -10.99 -3.28
CA ALA A 29 -8.13 -12.25 -3.75
C ALA A 29 -7.09 -13.39 -3.84
N ARG A 30 -5.89 -13.08 -4.31
CA ARG A 30 -4.79 -14.08 -4.40
C ARG A 30 -4.18 -14.43 -3.06
N VAL A 31 -4.21 -13.50 -2.11
CA VAL A 31 -3.54 -13.67 -0.81
C VAL A 31 -4.47 -14.33 0.22
N SER A 32 -5.76 -14.50 -0.07
CA SER A 32 -6.75 -14.74 0.97
C SER A 32 -7.71 -15.92 0.72
N ALA A 33 -7.56 -16.97 1.52
CA ALA A 33 -8.71 -17.67 2.10
C ALA A 33 -9.50 -16.68 2.98
N GLN A 34 -10.82 -16.82 3.14
CA GLN A 34 -11.74 -15.84 3.77
C GLN A 34 -11.35 -15.31 5.19
N ASN A 35 -10.32 -15.85 5.83
CA ASN A 35 -9.84 -15.47 7.16
C ASN A 35 -8.49 -14.72 7.17
N SER A 36 -7.96 -14.27 6.02
CA SER A 36 -6.72 -13.49 6.03
C SER A 36 -6.94 -12.09 6.62
N TYR A 37 -5.92 -11.55 7.29
CA TYR A 37 -5.94 -10.19 7.85
C TYR A 37 -6.36 -9.14 6.81
N LEU A 38 -5.84 -9.23 5.57
CA LEU A 38 -6.15 -8.26 4.52
C LEU A 38 -7.62 -8.34 4.11
N PHE A 39 -8.18 -9.54 3.98
CA PHE A 39 -9.59 -9.68 3.66
C PHE A 39 -10.47 -9.12 4.78
N LEU A 40 -10.17 -9.44 6.04
CA LEU A 40 -10.93 -8.89 7.17
C LEU A 40 -10.84 -7.36 7.25
N LEU A 41 -9.68 -6.78 6.96
CA LEU A 41 -9.47 -5.33 6.95
C LEU A 41 -10.28 -4.62 5.84
N TYR A 42 -10.39 -5.25 4.67
CA TYR A 42 -11.01 -4.66 3.48
C TYR A 42 -12.40 -5.21 3.16
N ARG A 43 -12.94 -6.13 3.97
CA ARG A 43 -14.21 -6.81 3.69
C ARG A 43 -15.33 -5.82 3.42
N GLU A 44 -15.49 -4.83 4.29
CA GLU A 44 -16.53 -3.79 4.15
C GLU A 44 -16.33 -2.91 2.90
N PHE A 45 -15.09 -2.72 2.44
CA PHE A 45 -14.84 -2.04 1.16
C PHE A 45 -15.22 -2.92 -0.04
N LEU A 46 -14.93 -4.22 0.04
CA LEU A 46 -15.25 -5.20 -1.01
C LEU A 46 -16.77 -5.44 -1.13
N GLU A 47 -17.47 -5.44 -0.01
CA GLU A 47 -18.93 -5.59 0.08
C GLU A 47 -19.68 -4.28 -0.27
N GLY A 48 -18.96 -3.18 -0.52
CA GLY A 48 -19.54 -1.88 -0.88
C GLY A 48 -20.19 -1.14 0.30
N SER A 49 -19.91 -1.57 1.53
CA SER A 49 -20.42 -0.96 2.75
C SER A 49 -19.78 0.41 3.04
N ILE A 50 -18.63 0.71 2.45
CA ILE A 50 -18.00 2.05 2.51
C ILE A 50 -18.45 2.89 1.29
N PRO A 51 -19.39 3.83 1.46
CA PRO A 51 -20.01 4.54 0.34
C PRO A 51 -19.01 5.45 -0.39
N GLY A 52 -19.08 5.47 -1.72
CA GLY A 52 -18.32 6.39 -2.56
C GLY A 52 -16.82 6.07 -2.71
N VAL A 53 -16.36 4.91 -2.22
CA VAL A 53 -14.97 4.47 -2.38
C VAL A 53 -14.94 3.10 -3.06
N LEU A 54 -14.38 3.05 -4.26
CA LEU A 54 -14.13 1.80 -4.97
C LEU A 54 -12.80 1.20 -4.52
N LEU A 55 -12.73 -0.12 -4.33
CA LEU A 55 -11.49 -0.82 -4.02
C LEU A 55 -11.04 -1.67 -5.20
N GLU A 56 -9.74 -1.61 -5.51
CA GLU A 56 -9.12 -2.43 -6.54
C GLU A 56 -7.76 -2.95 -6.04
N SER A 57 -7.58 -4.27 -5.93
CA SER A 57 -6.33 -4.88 -5.46
C SER A 57 -5.53 -5.51 -6.60
N PHE A 58 -4.21 -5.56 -6.46
CA PHE A 58 -3.33 -6.18 -7.45
C PHE A 58 -1.99 -6.63 -6.86
N SER A 59 -1.40 -7.64 -7.50
CA SER A 59 -0.15 -8.25 -7.01
C SER A 59 1.08 -7.37 -7.26
N PHE A 60 1.02 -6.47 -8.25
CA PHE A 60 2.14 -5.64 -8.66
C PHE A 60 1.66 -4.25 -9.10
N LEU A 61 2.52 -3.25 -8.87
CA LEU A 61 2.23 -1.86 -9.23
C LEU A 61 2.13 -1.71 -10.75
N HIS A 62 0.98 -1.25 -11.23
CA HIS A 62 0.69 -1.19 -12.67
C HIS A 62 0.80 0.25 -13.19
N PRO A 63 1.53 0.52 -14.29
CA PRO A 63 1.66 1.85 -14.89
C PRO A 63 0.32 2.57 -15.08
N ARG A 64 -0.73 1.81 -15.45
CA ARG A 64 -2.10 2.32 -15.63
C ARG A 64 -2.60 3.19 -14.47
N ILE A 65 -2.21 2.93 -13.22
CA ILE A 65 -2.72 3.73 -12.08
C ILE A 65 -2.18 5.17 -12.14
N VAL A 66 -0.96 5.34 -12.65
CA VAL A 66 -0.39 6.67 -12.91
C VAL A 66 -1.16 7.35 -14.02
N TRP A 67 -1.43 6.65 -15.12
CA TRP A 67 -2.23 7.20 -16.22
C TRP A 67 -3.65 7.59 -15.80
N ARG A 68 -4.33 6.76 -15.01
CA ARG A 68 -5.65 7.09 -14.46
C ARG A 68 -5.58 8.32 -13.57
N ARG A 69 -4.54 8.41 -12.73
CA ARG A 69 -4.34 9.59 -11.89
C ARG A 69 -4.12 10.86 -12.71
N LEU A 70 -3.31 10.80 -13.76
CA LEU A 70 -3.09 11.92 -14.70
C LEU A 70 -4.37 12.34 -15.44
N ARG A 71 -5.34 11.44 -15.59
CA ARG A 71 -6.68 11.75 -16.14
C ARG A 71 -7.68 12.27 -15.10
N GLY A 72 -7.24 12.53 -13.87
CA GLY A 72 -8.05 13.14 -12.82
C GLY A 72 -8.67 12.17 -11.82
N GLU A 73 -8.43 10.85 -11.93
CA GLU A 73 -8.95 9.88 -10.96
C GLU A 73 -8.44 10.21 -9.55
N GLN A 74 -9.34 10.40 -8.59
CA GLN A 74 -8.97 10.71 -7.20
C GLN A 74 -8.67 9.43 -6.43
N SER A 75 -7.46 8.91 -6.62
CA SER A 75 -7.04 7.65 -6.02
C SER A 75 -6.02 7.78 -4.89
N LEU A 76 -5.99 6.74 -4.05
CA LEU A 76 -4.98 6.50 -3.02
C LEU A 76 -4.47 5.07 -3.18
N LEU A 77 -3.18 4.86 -3.00
CA LEU A 77 -2.54 3.56 -2.99
C LEU A 77 -2.15 3.15 -1.58
N HIS A 78 -2.67 2.02 -1.09
CA HIS A 78 -2.23 1.39 0.14
C HIS A 78 -1.39 0.14 -0.14
N HIS A 79 -0.11 0.22 0.17
CA HIS A 79 0.84 -0.89 0.09
C HIS A 79 1.05 -1.53 1.46
N HIS A 80 0.93 -2.85 1.58
CA HIS A 80 1.12 -3.56 2.85
C HIS A 80 2.50 -4.22 2.98
N TRP A 81 3.07 -4.82 1.94
CA TRP A 81 4.26 -5.66 2.13
C TRP A 81 5.42 -5.21 1.26
N PHE A 82 6.45 -4.65 1.90
CA PHE A 82 7.75 -4.48 1.27
C PHE A 82 8.63 -5.67 1.64
N GLU A 83 8.95 -6.50 0.66
CA GLU A 83 9.82 -7.67 0.83
C GLU A 83 10.99 -7.59 -0.15
N PHE A 84 12.19 -7.72 0.39
CA PHE A 84 13.44 -7.79 -0.35
C PHE A 84 14.20 -9.00 0.16
N HIS A 85 14.42 -9.97 -0.72
CA HIS A 85 15.03 -11.26 -0.36
C HIS A 85 16.34 -11.51 -1.13
N ASN A 86 16.45 -11.06 -2.38
CA ASN A 86 17.61 -11.28 -3.26
C ASN A 86 17.77 -10.20 -4.36
N LEU A 87 18.83 -10.31 -5.18
CA LEU A 87 19.10 -9.40 -6.31
C LEU A 87 17.97 -9.35 -7.35
N ARG A 88 17.25 -10.45 -7.59
CA ARG A 88 16.08 -10.45 -8.49
C ARG A 88 14.96 -9.56 -7.93
N THR A 89 14.77 -9.56 -6.61
CA THR A 89 13.84 -8.63 -5.95
C THR A 89 14.35 -7.18 -5.93
N PHE A 90 15.64 -6.92 -6.14
CA PHE A 90 16.19 -5.56 -6.22
C PHE A 90 15.61 -4.77 -7.39
N LEU A 91 15.62 -5.37 -8.58
CA LEU A 91 15.06 -4.74 -9.78
C LEU A 91 13.56 -4.48 -9.62
N ASN A 92 12.83 -5.41 -8.99
CA ASN A 92 11.42 -5.21 -8.67
C ASN A 92 11.20 -4.05 -7.68
N VAL A 93 12.09 -3.87 -6.71
CA VAL A 93 12.04 -2.74 -5.79
C VAL A 93 12.29 -1.43 -6.53
N LEU A 94 13.31 -1.35 -7.38
CA LEU A 94 13.59 -0.15 -8.18
C LEU A 94 12.43 0.19 -9.12
N TRP A 95 11.86 -0.82 -9.79
CA TRP A 95 10.68 -0.67 -10.63
C TRP A 95 9.49 -0.12 -9.83
N LYS A 96 9.21 -0.68 -8.65
CA LYS A 96 8.16 -0.17 -7.77
C LYS A 96 8.45 1.26 -7.34
N LEU A 97 9.67 1.57 -6.90
CA LEU A 97 10.08 2.92 -6.49
C LEU A 97 9.85 3.94 -7.61
N PHE A 98 10.24 3.60 -8.84
CA PHE A 98 10.02 4.44 -10.02
C PHE A 98 8.53 4.77 -10.22
N TRP A 99 7.68 3.74 -10.31
CA TRP A 99 6.25 3.94 -10.55
C TRP A 99 5.51 4.59 -9.36
N LEU A 100 5.92 4.31 -8.12
CA LEU A 100 5.39 5.01 -6.95
C LEU A 100 5.76 6.49 -6.97
N SER A 101 6.99 6.80 -7.37
CA SER A 101 7.45 8.18 -7.49
C SER A 101 6.62 8.91 -8.54
N LEU A 102 6.41 8.30 -9.71
CA LEU A 102 5.53 8.87 -10.74
C LEU A 102 4.08 9.03 -10.27
N TYR A 103 3.53 8.05 -9.56
CA TYR A 103 2.18 8.14 -9.01
C TYR A 103 2.04 9.29 -8.01
N ARG A 104 3.03 9.46 -7.12
CA ARG A 104 3.09 10.58 -6.18
C ARG A 104 3.24 11.92 -6.89
N LEU A 105 4.09 12.00 -7.91
CA LEU A 105 4.28 13.22 -8.71
C LEU A 105 3.00 13.60 -9.49
N ALA A 106 2.20 12.63 -9.91
CA ALA A 106 0.86 12.84 -10.45
C ALA A 106 -0.18 13.25 -9.38
N GLY A 107 0.23 13.50 -8.14
CA GLY A 107 -0.64 13.92 -7.05
C GLY A 107 -1.40 12.77 -6.37
N GLY A 108 -1.03 11.52 -6.64
CA GLY A 108 -1.57 10.35 -5.95
C GLY A 108 -1.08 10.27 -4.50
N LYS A 109 -1.95 9.79 -3.59
CA LYS A 109 -1.60 9.59 -2.18
C LYS A 109 -1.17 8.16 -1.93
N ILE A 110 -0.15 7.98 -1.09
CA ILE A 110 0.45 6.66 -0.82
C ILE A 110 0.41 6.41 0.68
N VAL A 111 -0.16 5.28 1.08
CA VAL A 111 -0.14 4.75 2.44
C VAL A 111 0.69 3.47 2.43
N TRP A 112 1.52 3.29 3.45
CA TRP A 112 2.33 2.08 3.60
C TRP A 112 2.13 1.47 4.98
N THR A 113 1.60 0.25 5.05
CA THR A 113 1.65 -0.53 6.29
C THR A 113 2.99 -1.26 6.39
N ILE A 114 3.61 -1.21 7.56
CA ILE A 114 4.78 -2.03 7.91
C ILE A 114 4.30 -3.13 8.85
N HIS A 115 4.31 -4.35 8.35
CA HIS A 115 3.98 -5.56 9.13
C HIS A 115 5.20 -6.12 9.89
N ASN A 116 6.38 -6.11 9.26
CA ASN A 116 7.60 -6.69 9.81
C ASN A 116 8.76 -5.68 9.84
N ARG A 117 9.49 -5.61 10.96
CA ARG A 117 10.68 -4.75 11.12
C ARG A 117 11.84 -5.20 10.22
N GLN A 118 12.02 -6.51 10.08
CA GLN A 118 13.01 -7.14 9.20
C GLN A 118 12.36 -8.33 8.50
N PRO A 119 12.67 -8.58 7.21
CA PRO A 119 12.23 -9.79 6.53
C PRO A 119 12.84 -11.02 7.22
N HIS A 120 12.04 -12.07 7.38
CA HIS A 120 12.45 -13.31 8.06
C HIS A 120 13.62 -14.03 7.37
N GLN A 121 13.90 -13.73 6.10
CA GLN A 121 14.99 -14.28 5.32
C GLN A 121 15.65 -13.15 4.53
N GLY A 122 16.96 -12.94 4.65
CA GLY A 122 17.61 -11.88 3.89
C GLY A 122 19.12 -12.01 3.82
N ASN A 123 19.63 -12.36 2.63
CA ASN A 123 21.07 -12.50 2.36
C ASN A 123 21.83 -11.15 2.36
N HIS A 124 21.17 -10.00 2.54
CA HIS A 124 21.82 -8.67 2.56
C HIS A 124 21.08 -7.66 3.48
N PRO A 125 21.23 -7.75 4.81
CA PRO A 125 20.47 -6.93 5.77
C PRO A 125 20.76 -5.43 5.66
N ALA A 126 21.98 -5.03 5.32
CA ALA A 126 22.35 -3.63 5.14
C ALA A 126 21.66 -3.00 3.92
N LEU A 127 21.64 -3.71 2.78
CA LEU A 127 20.98 -3.25 1.55
C LEU A 127 19.47 -3.13 1.74
N ASN A 128 18.85 -4.16 2.33
CA ASN A 128 17.44 -4.13 2.67
C ASN A 128 17.07 -2.93 3.57
N ARG A 129 17.89 -2.64 4.58
CA ARG A 129 17.69 -1.48 5.46
C ARG A 129 17.75 -0.15 4.69
N ARG A 130 18.72 0.01 3.79
CA ARG A 130 18.84 1.21 2.93
C ARG A 130 17.61 1.36 2.04
N LEU A 131 17.19 0.29 1.38
CA LEU A 131 16.00 0.30 0.53
C LEU A 131 14.72 0.64 1.29
N ARG A 132 14.54 0.09 2.50
CA ARG A 132 13.39 0.43 3.36
C ARG A 132 13.41 1.89 3.80
N ARG A 133 14.58 2.45 4.11
CA ARG A 133 14.71 3.89 4.42
C ARG A 133 14.32 4.75 3.22
N LEU A 134 14.79 4.40 2.02
CA LEU A 134 14.39 5.11 0.80
C LEU A 134 12.89 4.98 0.54
N TRP A 135 12.35 3.77 0.73
CA TRP A 135 10.92 3.51 0.60
C TRP A 135 10.10 4.33 1.58
N ALA A 136 10.54 4.49 2.83
CA ALA A 136 9.85 5.26 3.86
C ALA A 136 9.67 6.75 3.53
N LEU A 137 10.45 7.29 2.58
CA LEU A 137 10.34 8.70 2.15
C LEU A 137 9.16 8.93 1.19
N LEU A 138 8.62 7.88 0.56
CA LEU A 138 7.59 7.99 -0.47
C LEU A 138 6.14 8.06 0.07
N PRO A 139 5.73 7.26 1.08
CA PRO A 139 4.40 7.33 1.64
C PRO A 139 4.10 8.67 2.28
N HIS A 140 2.84 9.09 2.18
CA HIS A 140 2.30 10.23 2.92
C HIS A 140 1.94 9.82 4.36
N LYS A 141 1.67 8.53 4.57
CA LYS A 141 1.32 7.94 5.86
C LYS A 141 1.92 6.55 5.96
N VAL A 142 2.44 6.23 7.13
CA VAL A 142 2.96 4.91 7.46
C VAL A 142 2.15 4.33 8.61
N HIS A 143 1.57 3.14 8.41
CA HIS A 143 0.88 2.38 9.45
C HIS A 143 1.85 1.36 10.02
N LEU A 144 2.08 1.41 11.34
CA LEU A 144 2.89 0.43 12.03
C LEU A 144 1.96 -0.61 12.64
N HIS A 145 2.01 -1.84 12.16
CA HIS A 145 1.19 -2.91 12.72
C HIS A 145 1.73 -3.40 14.08
N CYS A 146 2.97 -3.03 14.43
CA CYS A 146 3.57 -3.29 15.75
C CYS A 146 4.53 -2.13 16.14
N PRO A 147 4.47 -1.60 17.38
CA PRO A 147 5.34 -0.50 17.84
C PRO A 147 6.83 -0.81 17.71
N SER A 148 7.20 -2.09 17.75
CA SER A 148 8.59 -2.54 17.60
C SER A 148 9.16 -2.30 16.21
N ALA A 149 8.34 -2.02 15.19
CA ALA A 149 8.77 -1.80 13.81
C ALA A 149 9.24 -0.35 13.51
N GLY A 150 9.00 0.60 14.42
CA GLY A 150 9.27 2.03 14.20
C GLY A 150 10.58 2.59 14.74
N ARG A 151 11.46 1.75 15.34
CA ARG A 151 12.78 2.18 15.87
C ARG A 151 13.94 1.81 14.94
#